data_AF-A0A2K3KKP9-F1
#
_entry.id   AF-A0A2K3KKP9-F1
#
_cell.length_a   1.000
_cell.length_b   1.000
_cell.length_c   1.000
_cell.angle_alpha   90.00
_cell.angle_beta   90.00
_cell.angle_gamma   90.00
#
_symmetry.space_group_name_H-M   'P 1'
#
loop_
_entity.id
_entity.type
_entity.pdbx_description
1 polymer ?
#
loop_
_entity_poly.entity_id
_entity_poly.type
_entity_poly.pdbx_seq_one_letter_code
_entity_poly.pdbx_strand_id
1 'polypeptide(L)' 'MGSKPWLYPAPTYRPIESFWDTDEDAPGPRCAHTLTAVAATKSHGPRLILFGGATAIEGGSSSAPGISNK' A
#
# COMPACT_ATOMS: atom_id res chain seq x y z
N MET A 1 11.11 27.15 -28.42
CA MET A 1 11.98 26.72 -27.31
C MET A 1 11.09 25.98 -26.32
N GLY A 2 11.00 24.65 -26.42
CA GLY A 2 10.02 23.85 -25.68
C GLY A 2 10.37 23.77 -24.20
N SER A 3 9.44 24.16 -23.32
CA SER A 3 9.55 23.96 -21.89
C SER A 3 9.67 22.47 -21.60
N LYS A 4 10.74 22.06 -20.91
CA LYS A 4 10.86 20.68 -20.41
C LYS A 4 9.67 20.41 -19.47
N PRO A 5 8.96 19.27 -19.59
CA PRO A 5 7.95 18.91 -18.62
C PRO A 5 8.64 18.83 -17.25
N TRP A 6 8.09 19.54 -16.27
CA TRP A 6 8.57 19.48 -14.89
C TRP A 6 8.35 18.07 -14.38
N LEU A 7 9.42 17.26 -14.37
CA LEU A 7 9.41 15.94 -13.75
C LEU A 7 9.42 16.17 -12.24
N TYR A 8 8.26 15.99 -11.61
CA TYR A 8 8.19 15.95 -10.15
C TYR A 8 8.69 14.57 -9.70
N PRO A 9 9.79 14.49 -8.92
CA PRO A 9 10.25 13.20 -8.42
C PRO A 9 9.16 12.58 -7.54
N ALA A 10 9.07 11.25 -7.54
CA ALA A 10 8.19 10.55 -6.62
C ALA A 10 8.53 10.97 -5.18
N PRO A 11 7.52 11.22 -4.32
CA PRO A 11 7.77 11.50 -2.91
C PRO A 11 8.61 10.39 -2.27
N THR A 12 9.48 10.76 -1.34
CA THR A 12 10.18 9.77 -0.51
C THR A 12 9.18 9.12 0.44
N TYR A 13 8.91 7.83 0.25
CA TYR A 13 8.11 7.06 1.19
C TYR A 13 9.00 6.56 2.32
N ARG A 14 8.44 6.51 3.53
CA ARG A 14 9.05 5.83 4.68
C ARG A 14 8.16 4.66 5.08
N PRO A 15 8.74 3.50 5.42
CA PRO A 15 7.98 2.42 6.03
C PRO A 15 7.44 2.92 7.38
N ILE A 16 6.24 2.45 7.72
CA ILE A 16 5.64 2.66 9.02
C ILE A 16 5.50 1.27 9.64
N GLU A 17 5.79 1.16 10.93
CA GLU A 17 5.58 -0.08 11.66
C GLU A 17 4.09 -0.41 11.70
N SER A 18 3.75 -1.63 11.29
CA SER A 18 2.40 -2.17 11.35
C SER A 18 2.26 -3.07 12.57
N PHE A 19 1.11 -3.01 13.24
CA PHE A 19 0.81 -3.80 14.42
C PHE A 19 -0.50 -4.56 14.21
N TRP A 20 -0.51 -5.82 14.67
CA TRP A 20 -1.65 -6.72 14.70
C TRP A 20 -1.59 -7.49 16.02
N ASP A 21 -2.74 -7.83 16.60
CA ASP A 21 -2.81 -8.55 17.88
C ASP A 21 -2.37 -10.02 17.70
N THR A 22 -2.72 -10.63 16.58
CA THR A 22 -2.32 -11.99 16.20
C THR A 22 -1.86 -12.05 14.73
N ASP A 23 -1.11 -13.09 14.35
CA ASP A 23 -0.66 -13.28 12.96
C ASP A 23 -1.84 -13.46 11.98
N GLU A 24 -2.93 -14.05 12.47
CA GLU A 24 -4.18 -14.25 11.72
C GLU A 24 -4.91 -12.92 11.40
N ASP A 25 -4.60 -11.85 12.14
CA ASP A 25 -5.14 -10.50 11.88
C ASP A 25 -4.39 -9.78 10.74
N ALA A 26 -3.23 -10.30 10.33
CA ALA A 26 -2.48 -9.71 9.24
C ALA A 26 -3.28 -9.85 7.93
N PRO A 27 -3.37 -8.79 7.09
CA PRO A 27 -4.20 -8.82 5.89
C PRO A 27 -3.74 -9.82 4.82
N GLY A 28 -2.57 -10.44 5.01
CA GLY A 28 -1.93 -11.36 4.08
C GLY A 28 -1.47 -10.69 2.77
N PRO A 29 -0.89 -11.46 1.83
CA PRO A 29 -0.46 -10.93 0.54
C PRO A 29 -1.66 -10.49 -0.32
N ARG A 30 -1.68 -9.22 -0.73
CA ARG A 30 -2.75 -8.63 -1.57
C ARG A 30 -2.18 -8.05 -2.85
N CYS A 31 -2.78 -8.38 -4.00
CA CYS A 31 -2.38 -7.85 -5.30
C CYS A 31 -3.57 -7.28 -6.07
N ALA A 32 -3.30 -6.39 -7.02
CA ALA A 32 -4.31 -5.76 -7.89
C ALA A 32 -5.49 -5.08 -7.16
N HIS A 33 -5.29 -4.62 -5.92
CA HIS A 33 -6.30 -3.86 -5.19
C HIS A 33 -6.19 -2.36 -5.51
N THR A 34 -7.29 -1.64 -5.34
CA THR A 34 -7.28 -0.17 -5.36
C THR A 34 -7.26 0.35 -3.92
N LEU A 35 -6.29 1.21 -3.61
CA LEU A 35 -6.15 1.88 -2.31
C LEU A 35 -6.58 3.35 -2.42
N THR A 36 -7.62 3.72 -1.68
CA THR A 36 -8.12 5.10 -1.65
C THR A 36 -7.97 5.70 -0.26
N ALA A 37 -7.34 6.87 -0.19
CA ALA A 37 -7.32 7.69 1.02
C ALA A 37 -8.60 8.51 1.12
N VAL A 38 -9.30 8.38 2.25
CA VAL A 38 -10.53 9.11 2.55
C VAL A 38 -10.28 10.06 3.71
N ALA A 39 -10.59 11.34 3.50
CA ALA A 39 -10.50 12.36 4.53
C ALA A 39 -11.46 12.07 5.70
N ALA A 40 -11.14 12.60 6.87
CA ALA A 40 -12.00 12.49 8.04
C ALA A 40 -13.38 13.14 7.79
N THR A 41 -14.42 12.54 8.34
CA THR A 41 -15.77 13.10 8.42
C THR A 41 -16.12 13.40 9.88
N LYS A 42 -17.28 14.00 10.14
CA LYS A 42 -17.75 14.26 11.52
C LYS A 42 -17.88 13.00 12.37
N SER A 43 -18.13 11.85 11.75
CA SER A 43 -18.39 10.57 12.42
C SER A 43 -17.22 9.58 12.35
N HIS A 44 -16.25 9.79 11.46
CA HIS A 44 -15.17 8.84 11.24
C HIS A 44 -13.84 9.55 10.96
N GLY A 45 -12.76 9.06 11.55
CA GLY A 45 -11.41 9.56 11.30
C GLY A 45 -10.91 9.35 9.86
N PRO A 46 -9.71 9.87 9.54
CA PRO A 46 -9.06 9.62 8.25
C PRO A 46 -8.80 8.12 8.11
N ARG A 47 -9.02 7.57 6.91
CA ARG A 47 -8.93 6.12 6.69
C ARG A 47 -8.46 5.79 5.29
N LEU A 48 -7.82 4.64 5.19
CA LEU A 48 -7.48 4.02 3.92
C LEU A 48 -8.47 2.89 3.64
N ILE A 49 -9.02 2.86 2.43
CA ILE A 49 -9.95 1.83 2.00
C ILE A 49 -9.32 1.08 0.85
N LEU A 50 -9.20 -0.24 1.02
CA LEU A 50 -8.72 -1.16 0.00
C LEU A 50 -9.92 -1.91 -0.58
N PHE A 51 -10.14 -1.86 -1.90
CA PHE A 51 -11.26 -2.55 -2.54
C PHE A 51 -10.85 -3.26 -3.84
N GLY A 52 -11.61 -4.31 -4.19
CA GLY A 52 -11.33 -5.17 -5.33
C GLY A 52 -10.11 -6.07 -5.11
N GLY A 53 -9.45 -6.46 -6.21
CA GLY A 53 -8.21 -7.24 -6.21
C GLY A 53 -8.38 -8.71 -5.87
N ALA A 54 -7.24 -9.37 -5.65
CA ALA A 54 -7.17 -10.79 -5.28
C ALA A 54 -6.28 -10.96 -4.04
N THR A 55 -6.74 -11.80 -3.11
CA THR A 55 -5.88 -12.34 -2.06
C THR A 55 -5.01 -13.41 -2.70
N ALA A 56 -3.68 -13.31 -2.58
CA ALA A 56 -2.82 -14.31 -3.18
C ALA A 56 -3.02 -15.64 -2.45
N ILE A 57 -3.27 -16.69 -3.23
CA ILE A 57 -3.48 -18.05 -2.71
C ILE A 57 -2.10 -18.62 -2.34
N GLU A 58 -2.04 -19.35 -1.23
CA GLU A 58 -0.86 -19.92 -0.54
C GLU A 58 0.08 -20.83 -1.38
N GLY A 59 -0.13 -20.95 -2.68
CA GLY A 59 0.67 -21.78 -3.60
C GLY A 59 1.46 -21.00 -4.67
N GLY A 60 1.33 -19.68 -4.73
CA GLY A 60 2.12 -18.83 -5.64
C GLY A 60 3.42 -18.38 -4.97
N SER A 61 4.57 -18.69 -5.57
CA SER A 61 5.92 -18.33 -5.12
C SER A 61 5.96 -17.00 -4.34
N SER A 62 6.28 -17.09 -3.05
CA SER A 62 6.42 -16.00 -2.07
C SER A 62 7.61 -15.09 -2.35
N SER A 63 7.76 -14.62 -3.58
CA SER A 63 8.72 -13.57 -3.92
C SER A 63 8.12 -12.23 -3.53
N ALA A 64 8.12 -11.93 -2.23
CA ALA A 64 8.06 -10.55 -1.78
C ALA A 64 9.19 -9.81 -2.52
N PRO A 65 8.91 -8.74 -3.29
CA PRO A 65 9.98 -7.96 -3.89
C PRO A 65 10.78 -7.39 -2.73
N GLY A 66 11.98 -7.95 -2.52
CA GLY A 66 12.89 -7.49 -1.51
C GLY A 66 13.16 -6.01 -1.74
N ILE A 67 12.60 -5.16 -0.88
CA ILE A 67 13.17 -3.86 -0.59
C ILE A 67 14.51 -4.16 0.08
N SER A 68 15.53 -4.39 -0.75
CA SER A 68 16.92 -4.40 -0.35
C SER A 68 17.33 -2.94 -0.22
N ASN A 69 17.29 -2.42 1.00
CA ASN A 69 18.06 -1.22 1.31
C ASN A 69 19.54 -1.61 1.24
N LYS A 70 20.23 -1.10 0.22
CA LYS A 70 21.69 -1.09 0.14
C LYS A 70 22.22 0.22 0.70
#